data_AF-A0A8T4L602-F1
#
_entry.id   AF-A0A8T4L602-F1
#
_cell.length_a   1.000
_cell.length_b   1.000
_cell.length_c   1.000
_cell.angle_alpha   90.00
_cell.angle_beta   90.00
_cell.angle_gamma   90.00
#
_symmetry.space_group_name_H-M   'P 1'
#
loop_
_entity.id
_entity.type
_entity.pdbx_description
1 polymer ?
#
loop_
_entity_poly.entity_id
_entity_poly.type
_entity_poly.pdbx_seq_one_letter_code
_entity_poly.pdbx_strand_id
1 'polypeptide(L)'
;MVIEILNDFFCKPILNYEGYNLVNTLVYGVILLVIAFKIVYPFFNKRNIRFDHRFLISLLPFILLGSSFRIFEDLKLIPRSCNPLEPAFYTISPGVYIFIGILTILSLWLSLEISKKTKYSALTVFTAIGSVFALISLVFLAPFITEWIAVIAIPVFTLLLVIGATILTRMHSKTKTLLDHNPQNQLVLFGQLLDGSATFTAIQFFGFSEQHVVSNAIIQGFGPIAFLIVKFGLMLAILYFADKEIEDENLRGFIKIFIAIIGFAPGIRDVLLIGVGLGS
;
A
#
# COMPACT_ATOMS: atom_id res chain seq x y z
N MET A 1 2.35 26.75 -22.07
CA MET A 1 2.47 25.33 -22.44
C MET A 1 2.89 24.41 -21.29
N VAL A 2 4.15 24.37 -20.82
CA VAL A 2 4.53 23.43 -19.73
C VAL A 2 3.82 23.74 -18.40
N ILE A 3 3.69 25.01 -18.04
CA ILE A 3 2.98 25.44 -16.82
C ILE A 3 1.48 25.12 -16.89
N GLU A 4 0.87 25.23 -18.08
CA GLU A 4 -0.55 24.86 -18.28
C GLU A 4 -0.74 23.35 -18.17
N ILE A 5 0.14 22.53 -18.76
CA ILE A 5 0.11 21.08 -18.61
C ILE A 5 0.26 20.66 -17.15
N LEU A 6 1.19 21.28 -16.41
CA LEU A 6 1.36 21.04 -14.98
C LEU A 6 0.11 21.44 -14.19
N ASN A 7 -0.47 22.59 -14.50
CA ASN A 7 -1.66 23.07 -13.81
C ASN A 7 -2.87 22.18 -14.10
N ASP A 8 -3.09 21.79 -15.35
CA ASP A 8 -4.28 21.05 -15.79
C ASP A 8 -4.26 19.59 -15.37
N PHE A 9 -3.12 18.90 -15.47
CA PHE A 9 -3.05 17.48 -15.16
C PHE A 9 -2.67 17.16 -13.72
N PHE A 10 -2.07 18.11 -12.99
CA PHE A 10 -1.56 17.88 -11.62
C PHE A 10 -2.21 18.80 -10.59
N CYS A 11 -2.21 20.12 -10.79
CA CYS A 11 -2.74 21.05 -9.77
C CYS A 11 -4.27 21.07 -9.69
N LYS A 12 -4.99 21.20 -10.82
CA LYS A 12 -6.46 21.25 -10.86
C LYS A 12 -7.10 20.00 -10.25
N PRO A 13 -6.67 18.75 -10.57
CA PRO A 13 -7.28 17.57 -9.97
C PRO A 13 -7.11 17.51 -8.44
N ILE A 14 -5.95 17.98 -7.94
CA ILE A 14 -5.68 18.09 -6.50
C ILE A 14 -6.66 19.09 -5.88
N LEU A 15 -6.76 20.30 -6.41
CA LEU A 15 -7.59 21.37 -5.84
C LEU A 15 -9.10 21.09 -5.96
N ASN A 16 -9.53 20.43 -7.04
CA ASN A 16 -10.94 20.19 -7.35
C ASN A 16 -11.48 18.85 -6.84
N TYR A 17 -10.69 18.01 -6.18
CA TYR A 17 -11.12 16.70 -5.71
C TYR A 17 -11.47 15.70 -6.84
N GLU A 18 -10.85 15.83 -8.01
CA GLU A 18 -11.19 15.06 -9.23
C GLU A 18 -10.43 13.71 -9.37
N GLY A 19 -9.84 13.19 -8.30
CA GLY A 19 -9.13 11.90 -8.33
C GLY A 19 -7.92 11.89 -9.28
N TYR A 20 -7.51 10.68 -9.71
CA TYR A 20 -6.38 10.50 -10.62
C TYR A 20 -6.81 10.43 -12.09
N ASN A 21 -6.02 11.04 -12.97
CA ASN A 21 -6.16 10.92 -14.43
C ASN A 21 -5.06 10.01 -14.99
N LEU A 22 -5.15 9.66 -16.27
CA LEU A 22 -4.17 8.76 -16.88
C LEU A 22 -2.74 9.32 -16.84
N VAL A 23 -2.59 10.64 -17.06
CA VAL A 23 -1.29 11.30 -17.13
C VAL A 23 -0.61 11.30 -15.77
N ASN A 24 -1.29 11.76 -14.72
CA ASN A 24 -0.72 11.83 -13.39
C ASN A 24 -0.43 10.43 -12.83
N THR A 25 -1.29 9.44 -13.10
CA THR A 25 -1.07 8.05 -12.71
C THR A 25 0.21 7.48 -13.32
N LEU A 26 0.39 7.66 -14.64
CA LEU A 26 1.58 7.17 -15.34
C LEU A 26 2.86 7.88 -14.86
N VAL A 27 2.81 9.21 -14.73
CA VAL A 27 3.98 9.99 -14.30
C VAL A 27 4.40 9.64 -12.88
N TYR A 28 3.45 9.59 -11.93
CA TYR A 28 3.76 9.19 -10.55
C TYR A 28 4.26 7.75 -10.48
N GLY A 29 3.66 6.84 -11.26
CA GLY A 29 4.10 5.45 -11.34
C GLY A 29 5.54 5.30 -11.86
N VAL A 30 5.90 6.00 -12.94
CA VAL A 30 7.26 5.97 -13.49
C VAL A 30 8.27 6.54 -12.51
N ILE A 31 7.98 7.69 -11.87
CA ILE A 31 8.86 8.29 -10.87
C ILE A 31 9.09 7.32 -9.71
N LEU A 32 8.02 6.72 -9.20
CA LEU A 32 8.09 5.74 -8.11
C LEU A 32 8.95 4.53 -8.50
N LEU A 33 8.75 3.96 -9.69
CA LEU A 33 9.54 2.84 -10.19
C LEU A 33 11.01 3.18 -10.34
N VAL A 34 11.34 4.35 -10.91
CA VAL A 34 12.72 4.80 -11.06
C VAL A 34 13.39 4.94 -9.69
N ILE A 35 12.72 5.61 -8.74
CA ILE A 35 13.27 5.77 -7.39
C ILE A 35 13.44 4.41 -6.71
N ALA A 36 12.43 3.54 -6.76
CA ALA A 36 12.46 2.23 -6.12
C ALA A 36 13.62 1.36 -6.66
N PHE A 37 13.73 1.21 -7.98
CA PHE A 37 14.67 0.27 -8.59
C PHE A 37 16.06 0.84 -8.87
N LYS A 38 16.21 2.15 -9.13
CA LYS A 38 17.50 2.77 -9.45
C LYS A 38 18.17 3.42 -8.24
N ILE A 39 17.42 3.77 -7.20
CA ILE A 39 17.95 4.44 -6.01
C ILE A 39 17.83 3.53 -4.80
N VAL A 40 16.61 3.19 -4.37
CA VAL A 40 16.36 2.50 -3.09
C VAL A 40 16.94 1.09 -3.09
N TYR A 41 16.57 0.26 -4.07
CA TYR A 41 17.05 -1.13 -4.17
C TYR A 41 18.59 -1.22 -4.17
N PRO A 42 19.33 -0.59 -5.11
CA PRO A 42 20.79 -0.74 -5.14
C PRO A 42 21.48 -0.14 -3.91
N PHE A 43 20.93 0.92 -3.32
CA PHE A 43 21.50 1.55 -2.13
C PHE A 43 21.43 0.64 -0.89
N PHE A 44 20.32 -0.07 -0.70
CA PHE A 44 20.15 -0.97 0.45
C PHE A 44 20.64 -2.40 0.17
N ASN A 45 20.59 -2.86 -1.09
CA ASN A 45 21.19 -4.13 -1.49
C ASN A 45 22.71 -4.12 -1.25
N LYS A 46 23.41 -3.02 -1.59
CA LYS A 46 24.84 -2.82 -1.27
C LYS A 46 25.15 -2.83 0.24
N ARG A 47 24.15 -2.63 1.09
CA ARG A 47 24.27 -2.68 2.56
C ARG A 47 23.85 -4.02 3.14
N ASN A 48 23.72 -5.07 2.32
CA ASN A 48 23.33 -6.41 2.72
C ASN A 48 21.95 -6.49 3.40
N ILE A 49 21.03 -5.56 3.10
CA ILE A 49 19.64 -5.70 3.51
C ILE A 49 18.98 -6.80 2.69
N ARG A 50 18.37 -7.76 3.37
CA ARG A 50 17.55 -8.80 2.77
C ARG A 50 16.09 -8.33 2.69
N PHE A 51 15.55 -8.33 1.48
CA PHE A 51 14.17 -7.96 1.18
C PHE A 51 13.23 -9.17 1.31
N ASP A 52 13.18 -9.76 2.51
CA ASP A 52 12.36 -10.94 2.82
C ASP A 52 11.03 -10.57 3.52
N HIS A 53 10.30 -11.59 3.97
CA HIS A 53 9.07 -11.40 4.75
C HIS A 53 9.29 -10.60 6.05
N ARG A 54 10.47 -10.68 6.69
CA ARG A 54 10.75 -9.93 7.93
C ARG A 54 10.90 -8.46 7.62
N PHE A 55 11.57 -8.13 6.51
CA PHE A 55 11.62 -6.76 6.02
C PHE A 55 10.21 -6.24 5.72
N LEU A 56 9.38 -7.02 5.02
CA LEU A 56 8.00 -6.63 4.72
C LEU A 56 7.20 -6.35 6.00
N ILE A 57 7.26 -7.23 6.99
CA ILE A 57 6.59 -7.03 8.29
C ILE A 57 7.09 -5.76 8.98
N SER A 58 8.40 -5.51 8.96
CA SER A 58 8.99 -4.30 9.54
C SER A 58 8.58 -3.00 8.84
N LEU A 59 8.14 -3.10 7.59
CA LEU A 59 7.66 -1.98 6.78
C LEU A 59 6.17 -1.68 7.01
N LEU A 60 5.37 -2.67 7.42
CA LEU A 60 3.91 -2.52 7.61
C LEU A 60 3.52 -1.32 8.48
N PRO A 61 4.21 -1.00 9.61
CA PRO A 61 3.87 0.20 10.38
C PRO A 61 4.01 1.51 9.59
N PHE A 62 4.99 1.62 8.69
CA PHE A 62 5.11 2.80 7.84
C PHE A 62 4.01 2.88 6.77
N ILE A 63 3.58 1.72 6.25
CA ILE A 63 2.44 1.67 5.32
C ILE A 63 1.16 2.08 6.05
N LEU A 64 0.95 1.58 7.27
CA LEU A 64 -0.17 1.96 8.14
C LEU A 64 -0.15 3.46 8.49
N LEU A 65 1.03 4.01 8.79
CA LEU A 65 1.21 5.45 8.98
C LEU A 65 0.79 6.22 7.73
N GLY A 66 1.34 5.89 6.56
CA GLY A 66 1.00 6.61 5.32
C GLY A 66 -0.49 6.50 4.95
N SER A 67 -1.08 5.34 5.18
CA SER A 67 -2.49 5.09 4.90
C SER A 67 -3.42 5.85 5.85
N SER A 68 -3.13 5.84 7.15
CA SER A 68 -3.89 6.59 8.15
C SER A 68 -3.72 8.10 8.00
N PHE A 69 -2.52 8.58 7.63
CA PHE A 69 -2.27 10.00 7.44
C PHE A 69 -3.10 10.60 6.29
N ARG A 70 -3.39 9.80 5.25
CA ARG A 70 -4.31 10.20 4.17
C ARG A 70 -5.74 10.43 4.66
N ILE A 71 -6.18 9.74 5.70
CA ILE A 71 -7.55 9.88 6.21
C ILE A 71 -7.81 11.28 6.77
N PHE A 72 -6.80 11.96 7.31
CA PHE A 72 -6.96 13.35 7.76
C PHE A 72 -7.30 14.30 6.61
N GLU A 73 -6.77 14.02 5.42
CA GLU A 73 -7.11 14.75 4.20
C GLU A 73 -8.51 14.36 3.70
N ASP A 74 -8.83 13.07 3.68
CA ASP A 74 -10.17 12.58 3.32
C ASP A 74 -11.27 13.15 4.25
N LEU A 75 -10.95 13.35 5.54
CA LEU A 75 -11.79 14.04 6.54
C LEU A 75 -11.86 15.57 6.37
N LYS A 76 -11.15 16.14 5.40
CA LYS A 76 -11.04 17.59 5.14
C LYS A 76 -10.56 18.40 6.36
N LEU A 77 -9.79 17.79 7.26
CA LEU A 77 -9.21 18.46 8.43
C LEU A 77 -8.05 19.38 8.04
N ILE A 78 -7.46 19.15 6.87
CA ILE A 78 -6.30 19.88 6.36
C ILE A 78 -6.65 20.40 4.95
N PRO A 79 -6.42 21.70 4.66
CA PRO A 79 -6.66 22.23 3.33
C PRO A 79 -5.72 21.57 2.30
N ARG A 80 -6.15 21.50 1.05
CA ARG A 80 -5.31 21.01 -0.05
C ARG A 80 -4.40 22.11 -0.58
N SER A 81 -3.18 21.73 -0.92
CA SER A 81 -2.25 22.59 -1.65
C SER A 81 -1.59 21.82 -2.79
N CYS A 82 -1.44 22.49 -3.92
CA CYS A 82 -0.63 22.00 -5.04
C CYS A 82 0.82 22.54 -4.99
N ASN A 83 1.13 23.41 -4.02
CA ASN A 83 2.44 24.05 -3.88
C ASN A 83 3.34 23.20 -2.97
N PRO A 84 4.44 22.62 -3.47
CA PRO A 84 5.34 21.78 -2.67
C PRO A 84 6.03 22.49 -1.50
N LEU A 85 5.97 23.82 -1.46
CA LEU A 85 6.50 24.63 -0.37
C LEU A 85 5.54 24.73 0.83
N GLU A 86 4.27 24.34 0.64
CA GLU A 86 3.25 24.39 1.69
C GLU A 86 3.11 23.03 2.39
N PRO A 87 2.99 22.99 3.73
CA PRO A 87 2.81 21.73 4.48
C PRO A 87 1.60 20.90 4.01
N ALA A 88 0.54 21.59 3.58
CA ALA A 88 -0.68 21.00 3.03
C ALA A 88 -0.46 20.13 1.78
N PHE A 89 0.63 20.34 1.03
CA PHE A 89 0.96 19.47 -0.10
C PHE A 89 1.34 18.05 0.36
N TYR A 90 1.95 17.92 1.53
CA TYR A 90 2.46 16.64 2.04
C TYR A 90 1.41 15.78 2.75
N THR A 91 0.15 16.21 2.75
CA THR A 91 -0.99 15.44 3.27
C THR A 91 -1.82 14.79 2.16
N ILE A 92 -1.63 15.24 0.91
CA ILE A 92 -2.29 14.72 -0.29
C ILE A 92 -1.29 14.03 -1.22
N SER A 93 -1.78 13.20 -2.13
CA SER A 93 -0.95 12.59 -3.16
C SER A 93 -0.56 13.61 -4.24
N PRO A 94 0.70 13.62 -4.72
CA PRO A 94 1.77 12.66 -4.42
C PRO A 94 2.60 13.00 -3.16
N GLY A 95 2.43 14.19 -2.58
CA GLY A 95 3.25 14.71 -1.49
C GLY A 95 3.31 13.79 -0.26
N VAL A 96 2.20 13.18 0.14
CA VAL A 96 2.16 12.21 1.25
C VAL A 96 3.04 10.99 0.99
N TYR A 97 3.08 10.47 -0.24
CA TYR A 97 3.95 9.35 -0.57
C TYR A 97 5.42 9.74 -0.56
N ILE A 98 5.75 10.97 -0.97
CA ILE A 98 7.11 11.52 -0.88
C ILE A 98 7.52 11.67 0.59
N PHE A 99 6.66 12.28 1.40
CA PHE A 99 6.92 12.51 2.82
C PHE A 99 7.14 11.19 3.57
N ILE A 100 6.19 10.26 3.46
CA ILE A 100 6.27 8.96 4.11
C ILE A 100 7.45 8.15 3.55
N GLY A 101 7.69 8.16 2.25
CA GLY A 101 8.83 7.48 1.63
C GLY A 101 10.18 7.97 2.14
N ILE A 102 10.37 9.29 2.24
CA ILE A 102 11.59 9.89 2.82
C ILE A 102 11.71 9.51 4.29
N LEU A 103 10.63 9.63 5.07
CA LEU A 103 10.62 9.27 6.48
C LEU A 103 11.00 7.79 6.68
N THR A 104 10.46 6.89 5.87
CA THR A 104 10.79 5.46 5.89
C THR A 104 12.25 5.20 5.55
N ILE A 105 12.78 5.81 4.47
CA ILE A 105 14.18 5.64 4.06
C ILE A 105 15.14 6.17 5.14
N LEU A 106 14.85 7.35 5.71
CA LEU A 106 15.65 7.92 6.81
C LEU A 106 15.56 7.06 8.07
N SER A 107 14.39 6.52 8.39
CA SER A 107 14.20 5.62 9.54
C SER A 107 14.96 4.31 9.35
N LEU A 108 15.01 3.77 8.14
CA LEU A 108 15.79 2.57 7.83
C LEU A 108 17.29 2.85 7.88
N TRP A 109 17.73 4.00 7.37
CA TRP A 109 19.13 4.40 7.50
C TRP A 109 19.53 4.60 8.96
N LEU A 110 18.70 5.31 9.74
CA LEU A 110 18.93 5.53 11.17
C LEU A 110 18.93 4.21 11.95
N SER A 111 18.04 3.27 11.62
CA SER A 111 17.99 1.98 12.27
C SER A 111 19.26 1.16 12.03
N LEU A 112 19.87 1.26 10.84
CA LEU A 112 21.18 0.68 10.57
C LEU A 112 22.25 1.30 11.47
N GLU A 113 22.31 2.64 11.59
CA GLU A 113 23.30 3.32 12.43
C GLU A 113 23.13 3.03 13.93
N ILE A 114 21.89 2.94 14.41
CA ILE A 114 21.58 2.57 15.81
C ILE A 114 21.94 1.11 16.06
N SER A 115 21.68 0.20 15.11
CA SER A 115 21.99 -1.23 15.28
C SER A 115 23.49 -1.50 15.41
N LYS A 116 24.35 -0.64 14.85
CA LYS A 116 25.81 -0.73 15.05
C LYS A 116 26.22 -0.44 16.51
N LYS A 117 25.42 0.32 17.24
CA LYS A 117 25.71 0.80 18.60
C LYS A 117 24.90 0.09 19.68
N THR A 118 23.96 -0.77 19.30
CA THR A 118 23.02 -1.42 20.22
C THR A 118 22.97 -2.93 19.97
N LYS A 119 22.34 -3.69 20.87
CA LYS A 119 22.14 -5.14 20.69
C LYS A 119 20.93 -5.47 19.78
N TYR A 120 20.17 -4.46 19.37
CA TYR A 120 18.94 -4.65 18.61
C TYR A 120 19.22 -4.73 17.11
N SER A 121 18.50 -5.60 16.42
CA SER A 121 18.61 -5.68 14.95
C SER A 121 18.06 -4.41 14.29
N ALA A 122 18.61 -4.04 13.13
CA ALA A 122 18.15 -2.88 12.37
C ALA A 122 16.66 -2.95 12.05
N LEU A 123 16.13 -4.13 11.72
CA LEU A 123 14.69 -4.31 11.45
C LEU A 123 13.84 -4.09 12.70
N THR A 124 14.31 -4.51 13.88
CA THR A 124 13.61 -4.27 15.15
C THR A 124 13.51 -2.77 15.45
N VAL A 125 14.63 -2.04 15.34
CA VAL A 125 14.65 -0.58 15.55
C VAL A 125 13.79 0.13 14.50
N PHE A 126 13.88 -0.29 13.24
CA PHE A 126 13.07 0.25 12.15
C PHE A 126 11.57 0.06 12.40
N THR A 127 11.16 -1.14 12.80
CA THR A 127 9.77 -1.46 13.13
C THR A 127 9.29 -0.61 14.31
N ALA A 128 10.12 -0.45 15.35
CA ALA A 128 9.76 0.36 16.52
C ALA A 128 9.52 1.83 16.15
N ILE A 129 10.39 2.44 15.33
CA ILE A 129 10.22 3.81 14.85
C ILE A 129 8.90 3.93 14.08
N GLY A 130 8.65 3.03 13.12
CA GLY A 130 7.42 3.03 12.33
C GLY A 130 6.17 2.85 13.19
N SER A 131 6.19 1.93 14.15
CA SER A 131 5.08 1.67 15.07
C SER A 131 4.76 2.86 15.96
N VAL A 132 5.76 3.61 16.42
CA VAL A 132 5.53 4.84 17.20
C VAL A 132 4.79 5.86 16.36
N PHE A 133 5.26 6.14 15.13
CA PHE A 133 4.57 7.09 14.25
C PHE A 133 3.16 6.62 13.87
N ALA A 134 3.01 5.35 13.52
CA ALA A 134 1.72 4.77 13.17
C ALA A 134 0.73 4.85 14.34
N LEU A 135 1.18 4.55 15.56
CA LEU A 135 0.36 4.65 16.76
C LEU A 135 -0.09 6.09 17.01
N ILE A 136 0.80 7.07 16.86
CA ILE A 136 0.43 8.48 16.98
C ILE A 136 -0.69 8.80 15.99
N SER A 137 -0.50 8.49 14.71
CA SER A 137 -1.51 8.74 13.66
C SER A 137 -2.86 8.08 13.99
N LEU A 138 -2.84 6.82 14.42
CA LEU A 138 -4.05 6.07 14.77
C LEU A 138 -4.76 6.61 16.02
N VAL A 139 -4.03 7.07 17.03
CA VAL A 139 -4.63 7.68 18.23
C VAL A 139 -5.37 8.97 17.87
N PHE A 140 -4.80 9.78 16.97
CA PHE A 140 -5.49 10.98 16.46
C PHE A 140 -6.69 10.64 15.58
N LEU A 141 -6.66 9.51 14.86
CA LEU A 141 -7.74 9.07 13.99
C LEU A 141 -8.89 8.38 14.76
N ALA A 142 -8.59 7.69 15.86
CA ALA A 142 -9.54 6.85 16.60
C ALA A 142 -10.88 7.54 16.96
N PRO A 143 -10.92 8.83 17.38
CA PRO A 143 -12.17 9.53 17.67
C PRO A 143 -13.10 9.69 16.47
N PHE A 144 -12.59 9.61 15.24
CA PHE A 144 -13.37 9.74 14.01
C PHE A 144 -13.92 8.41 13.50
N ILE A 145 -13.49 7.27 14.06
CA ILE A 145 -13.94 5.95 13.61
C ILE A 145 -15.33 5.65 14.19
N THR A 146 -16.31 5.52 13.31
CA THR A 146 -17.69 5.15 13.62
C THR A 146 -17.96 3.67 13.33
N GLU A 147 -17.37 3.12 12.27
CA GLU A 147 -17.62 1.77 11.74
C GLU A 147 -16.56 0.75 12.17
N TRP A 148 -16.38 0.57 13.49
CA TRP A 148 -15.39 -0.37 14.05
C TRP A 148 -15.57 -1.81 13.57
N ILE A 149 -16.81 -2.23 13.30
CA ILE A 149 -17.11 -3.57 12.79
C ILE A 149 -16.46 -3.77 11.41
N ALA A 150 -16.59 -2.80 10.50
CA ALA A 150 -16.00 -2.88 9.16
C ALA A 150 -14.46 -2.89 9.24
N VAL A 151 -13.88 -2.05 10.11
CA VAL A 151 -12.42 -1.97 10.34
C VAL A 151 -11.83 -3.33 10.74
N ILE A 152 -12.57 -4.17 11.47
CA ILE A 152 -12.14 -5.49 11.90
C ILE A 152 -12.55 -6.58 10.90
N ALA A 153 -13.78 -6.51 10.38
CA ALA A 153 -14.36 -7.55 9.53
C ALA A 153 -13.63 -7.67 8.19
N ILE A 154 -13.21 -6.55 7.57
CA ILE A 154 -12.53 -6.57 6.26
C ILE A 154 -11.16 -7.28 6.34
N PRO A 155 -10.25 -6.95 7.28
CA PRO A 155 -9.02 -7.72 7.46
C PRO A 155 -9.25 -9.20 7.80
N VAL A 156 -10.26 -9.52 8.63
CA VAL A 156 -10.60 -10.91 8.98
C VAL A 156 -11.10 -11.68 7.75
N PHE A 157 -12.00 -11.09 6.97
CA PHE A 157 -12.47 -11.66 5.71
C PHE A 157 -11.30 -11.89 4.74
N THR A 158 -10.41 -10.91 4.60
CA THR A 158 -9.19 -11.02 3.78
C THR A 158 -8.30 -12.16 4.25
N LEU A 159 -8.10 -12.31 5.57
CA LEU A 159 -7.32 -13.40 6.15
C LEU A 159 -7.91 -14.77 5.80
N LEU A 160 -9.23 -14.92 5.90
CA LEU A 160 -9.93 -16.15 5.52
C LEU A 160 -9.73 -16.48 4.02
N LEU A 161 -9.76 -15.48 3.14
CA LEU A 161 -9.46 -15.67 1.72
C LEU A 161 -8.03 -16.17 1.49
N VAL A 162 -7.04 -15.60 2.18
CA VAL A 162 -5.63 -16.04 2.08
C VAL A 162 -5.43 -17.45 2.63
N ILE A 163 -6.12 -17.80 3.71
CA ILE A 163 -6.12 -19.17 4.26
C ILE A 163 -6.72 -20.14 3.24
N GLY A 164 -7.89 -19.81 2.68
CA GLY A 164 -8.54 -20.60 1.64
C GLY A 164 -7.64 -20.77 0.41
N ALA A 165 -7.00 -19.69 -0.04
CA ALA A 165 -6.03 -19.71 -1.13
C ALA A 165 -4.83 -20.62 -0.85
N THR A 166 -4.29 -20.55 0.36
CA THR A 166 -3.17 -21.39 0.79
C THR A 166 -3.56 -22.86 0.73
N ILE A 167 -4.74 -23.23 1.25
CA ILE A 167 -5.28 -24.60 1.18
C ILE A 167 -5.44 -25.04 -0.28
N LEU A 168 -6.06 -24.22 -1.13
CA LEU A 168 -6.27 -24.53 -2.54
C LEU A 168 -4.96 -24.75 -3.29
N THR A 169 -3.98 -23.86 -3.12
CA THR A 169 -2.65 -24.02 -3.76
C THR A 169 -1.92 -25.26 -3.26
N ARG A 170 -2.03 -25.59 -1.97
CA ARG A 170 -1.42 -26.78 -1.36
C ARG A 170 -1.98 -28.08 -1.95
N MET A 171 -3.26 -28.10 -2.31
CA MET A 171 -3.91 -29.25 -2.95
C MET A 171 -3.43 -29.48 -4.39
N HIS A 172 -2.86 -28.47 -5.05
CA HIS A 172 -2.45 -28.55 -6.44
C HIS A 172 -0.93 -28.74 -6.59
N SER A 173 -0.50 -29.85 -7.21
CA SER A 173 0.92 -30.25 -7.27
C SER A 173 1.86 -29.19 -7.85
N LYS A 174 1.41 -28.40 -8.84
CA LYS A 174 2.25 -27.38 -9.51
C LYS A 174 2.42 -26.08 -8.71
N THR A 175 1.52 -25.77 -7.78
CA THR A 175 1.48 -24.51 -7.03
C THR A 175 1.59 -24.72 -5.53
N LYS A 176 1.88 -25.95 -5.09
CA LYS A 176 1.93 -26.33 -3.66
C LYS A 176 2.79 -25.41 -2.82
N THR A 177 3.97 -25.03 -3.31
CA THR A 177 4.94 -24.19 -2.59
C THR A 177 4.72 -22.69 -2.78
N LEU A 178 3.73 -22.29 -3.59
CA LEU A 178 3.50 -20.88 -3.91
C LEU A 178 3.12 -20.10 -2.65
N LEU A 179 2.20 -20.63 -1.86
CA LEU A 179 1.74 -19.99 -0.61
C LEU A 179 2.10 -20.82 0.63
N ASP A 180 2.19 -22.14 0.51
CA ASP A 180 2.54 -23.01 1.64
C ASP A 180 3.97 -22.76 2.09
N HIS A 181 4.16 -22.48 3.39
CA HIS A 181 5.45 -22.11 3.99
C HIS A 181 6.15 -20.89 3.35
N ASN A 182 5.43 -20.06 2.59
CA ASN A 182 5.96 -18.84 1.97
C ASN A 182 5.27 -17.58 2.55
N PRO A 183 5.69 -17.09 3.72
CA PRO A 183 5.04 -15.97 4.39
C PRO A 183 5.12 -14.68 3.58
N GLN A 184 6.15 -14.50 2.74
CA GLN A 184 6.25 -13.32 1.89
C GLN A 184 5.12 -13.30 0.86
N ASN A 185 4.86 -14.41 0.17
CA ASN A 185 3.78 -14.50 -0.80
C ASN A 185 2.40 -14.36 -0.15
N GLN A 186 2.21 -14.94 1.04
CA GLN A 186 0.98 -14.78 1.81
C GLN A 186 0.72 -13.32 2.18
N LEU A 187 1.76 -12.58 2.63
CA LEU A 187 1.63 -11.16 2.95
C LEU A 187 1.33 -10.31 1.72
N VAL A 188 1.99 -10.59 0.58
CA VAL A 188 1.73 -9.87 -0.67
C VAL A 188 0.29 -10.10 -1.14
N LEU A 189 -0.16 -11.36 -1.11
CA LEU A 189 -1.53 -11.71 -1.43
C LEU A 189 -2.52 -11.04 -0.47
N PHE A 190 -2.24 -11.06 0.83
CA PHE A 190 -3.06 -10.39 1.83
C PHE A 190 -3.21 -8.90 1.52
N GLY A 191 -2.12 -8.17 1.26
CA GLY A 191 -2.19 -6.74 0.96
C GLY A 191 -3.07 -6.44 -0.26
N GLN A 192 -2.93 -7.22 -1.32
CA GLN A 192 -3.71 -7.03 -2.55
C GLN A 192 -5.20 -7.42 -2.39
N LEU A 193 -5.47 -8.47 -1.62
CA LEU A 193 -6.84 -8.86 -1.30
C LEU A 193 -7.49 -7.96 -0.26
N LEU A 194 -6.72 -7.32 0.62
CA LEU A 194 -7.23 -6.33 1.57
C LEU A 194 -7.83 -5.16 0.81
N ASP A 195 -7.09 -4.67 -0.19
CA ASP A 195 -7.54 -3.64 -1.13
C ASP A 195 -8.80 -4.08 -1.87
N GLY A 196 -8.79 -5.25 -2.51
CA GLY A 196 -9.98 -5.78 -3.18
C GLY A 196 -11.19 -5.99 -2.26
N SER A 197 -10.97 -6.42 -1.02
CA SER A 197 -12.02 -6.67 -0.03
C SER A 197 -12.60 -5.36 0.49
N ALA A 198 -11.77 -4.35 0.74
CA ALA A 198 -12.21 -3.02 1.13
C ALA A 198 -13.07 -2.38 0.02
N THR A 199 -12.60 -2.40 -1.23
CA THR A 199 -13.38 -1.92 -2.38
C THR A 199 -14.70 -2.65 -2.53
N PHE A 200 -14.70 -3.99 -2.44
CA PHE A 200 -15.92 -4.80 -2.50
C PHE A 200 -16.91 -4.39 -1.42
N THR A 201 -16.45 -4.28 -0.17
CA THR A 201 -17.30 -3.90 0.96
C THR A 201 -17.82 -2.47 0.85
N ALA A 202 -16.97 -1.52 0.46
CA ALA A 202 -17.32 -0.11 0.29
C ALA A 202 -18.47 0.07 -0.71
N ILE A 203 -18.37 -0.57 -1.88
CA ILE A 203 -19.36 -0.43 -2.96
C ILE A 203 -20.65 -1.19 -2.58
N GLN A 204 -20.53 -2.42 -2.08
CA GLN A 204 -21.69 -3.28 -1.84
C GLN A 204 -22.53 -2.84 -0.64
N PHE A 205 -21.90 -2.36 0.44
CA PHE A 205 -22.59 -2.12 1.72
C PHE A 205 -22.66 -0.64 2.10
N PHE A 206 -21.78 0.21 1.55
CA PHE A 206 -21.70 1.61 1.94
C PHE A 206 -21.96 2.59 0.79
N GLY A 207 -22.26 2.11 -0.42
CA GLY A 207 -22.66 2.94 -1.56
C GLY A 207 -21.53 3.78 -2.16
N PHE A 208 -20.27 3.40 -1.94
CA PHE A 208 -19.11 4.11 -2.49
C PHE A 208 -18.98 3.92 -4.00
N SER A 209 -18.24 4.83 -4.64
CA SER A 209 -17.86 4.73 -6.05
C SER A 209 -16.36 4.49 -6.22
N GLU A 210 -15.99 3.69 -7.22
CA GLU A 210 -14.58 3.41 -7.54
C GLU A 210 -13.99 4.53 -8.39
N GLN A 211 -12.86 5.09 -7.95
CA GLN A 211 -12.19 6.21 -8.59
C GLN A 211 -11.22 5.77 -9.70
N HIS A 212 -10.72 4.53 -9.66
CA HIS A 212 -9.76 4.04 -10.64
C HIS A 212 -10.43 3.56 -11.93
N VAL A 213 -9.98 4.08 -13.08
CA VAL A 213 -10.55 3.78 -14.41
C VAL A 213 -10.66 2.27 -14.70
N VAL A 214 -9.59 1.52 -14.43
CA VAL A 214 -9.54 0.06 -14.72
C VAL A 214 -10.44 -0.72 -13.77
N SER A 215 -10.37 -0.43 -12.48
CA SER A 215 -11.21 -1.08 -11.46
C SER A 215 -12.69 -0.79 -11.73
N ASN A 216 -13.04 0.46 -12.03
CA ASN A 216 -14.39 0.90 -12.32
C ASN A 216 -14.95 0.18 -13.57
N ALA A 217 -14.14 0.00 -14.63
CA ALA A 217 -14.56 -0.75 -15.82
C ALA A 217 -14.92 -2.21 -15.52
N ILE A 218 -14.16 -2.90 -14.65
CA ILE A 218 -14.47 -4.28 -14.24
C ILE A 218 -15.76 -4.32 -13.42
N ILE A 219 -15.92 -3.38 -12.49
CA ILE A 219 -17.05 -3.33 -11.55
C ILE A 219 -18.36 -3.02 -12.28
N GLN A 220 -18.34 -2.08 -13.23
CA GLN A 220 -19.53 -1.76 -14.03
C GLN A 220 -19.97 -2.92 -14.94
N GLY A 221 -19.03 -3.72 -15.45
CA GLY A 221 -19.33 -4.84 -16.32
C GLY A 221 -19.81 -6.11 -15.60
N PHE A 222 -19.18 -6.45 -14.47
CA PHE A 222 -19.34 -7.77 -13.81
C PHE A 222 -19.67 -7.70 -12.32
N GLY A 223 -19.83 -6.50 -11.77
CA GLY A 223 -20.12 -6.25 -10.36
C GLY A 223 -18.89 -6.20 -9.45
N PRO A 224 -19.06 -5.76 -8.18
CA PRO A 224 -17.95 -5.54 -7.25
C PRO A 224 -17.14 -6.80 -6.93
N ILE A 225 -17.78 -7.97 -6.90
CA ILE A 225 -17.10 -9.24 -6.59
C ILE A 225 -16.12 -9.66 -7.68
N ALA A 226 -16.36 -9.27 -8.94
CA ALA A 226 -15.47 -9.59 -10.05
C ALA A 226 -14.10 -8.95 -9.87
N PHE A 227 -14.04 -7.74 -9.33
CA PHE A 227 -12.78 -7.06 -9.02
C PHE A 227 -11.92 -7.86 -8.04
N LEU A 228 -12.52 -8.36 -6.96
CA LEU A 228 -11.85 -9.19 -5.97
C LEU A 228 -11.33 -10.50 -6.60
N ILE A 229 -12.13 -11.18 -7.42
CA ILE A 229 -11.75 -12.42 -8.11
C ILE A 229 -10.60 -12.18 -9.11
N VAL A 230 -10.68 -11.11 -9.89
CA VAL A 230 -9.64 -10.74 -10.86
C VAL A 230 -8.33 -10.44 -10.13
N LYS A 231 -8.37 -9.64 -9.06
CA LYS A 231 -7.19 -9.38 -8.22
C LYS A 231 -6.60 -10.65 -7.64
N PHE A 232 -7.45 -11.55 -7.14
CA PHE A 232 -7.01 -12.84 -6.61
C PHE A 232 -6.25 -13.67 -7.65
N GLY A 233 -6.86 -13.91 -8.81
CA GLY A 233 -6.25 -14.71 -9.88
C GLY A 233 -4.98 -14.06 -10.45
N LEU A 234 -5.04 -12.75 -10.71
CA LEU A 234 -3.89 -11.97 -11.19
C LEU A 234 -2.73 -12.05 -10.20
N MET A 235 -3.00 -11.93 -8.90
CA MET A 235 -1.94 -11.94 -7.91
C MET A 235 -1.29 -13.31 -7.77
N LEU A 236 -2.07 -14.40 -7.80
CA LEU A 236 -1.49 -15.74 -7.84
C LEU A 236 -0.59 -15.95 -9.07
N ALA A 237 -1.01 -15.46 -10.23
CA ALA A 237 -0.22 -15.53 -11.45
C ALA A 237 1.09 -14.74 -11.33
N ILE A 238 1.03 -13.48 -10.91
CA ILE A 238 2.21 -12.63 -10.73
C ILE A 238 3.19 -13.25 -9.71
N LEU A 239 2.71 -13.77 -8.58
CA LEU A 239 3.57 -14.44 -7.59
C LEU A 239 4.22 -15.69 -8.17
N TYR A 240 3.47 -16.49 -8.93
CA TYR A 240 4.00 -17.69 -9.59
C TYR A 240 5.11 -17.35 -10.58
N PHE A 241 4.89 -16.36 -11.44
CA PHE A 241 5.92 -15.93 -12.40
C PHE A 241 7.10 -15.25 -11.70
N ALA A 242 6.87 -14.44 -10.67
CA ALA A 242 7.95 -13.83 -9.91
C ALA A 242 8.86 -14.88 -9.24
N ASP A 243 8.28 -15.96 -8.71
CA ASP A 243 9.06 -17.06 -8.12
C ASP A 243 9.80 -17.93 -9.12
N LYS A 244 9.27 -18.04 -10.33
CA LYS A 244 9.84 -18.89 -11.37
C LYS A 244 10.91 -18.18 -12.21
N GLU A 245 10.68 -16.93 -12.58
CA GLU A 245 11.47 -16.23 -13.61
C GLU A 245 12.57 -15.33 -13.02
N ILE A 246 12.46 -14.91 -11.75
CA ILE A 246 13.43 -13.99 -11.13
C ILE A 246 14.44 -14.78 -10.30
N GLU A 247 15.62 -15.02 -10.86
CA GLU A 247 16.66 -15.80 -10.19
C GLU A 247 17.20 -15.14 -8.91
N ASP A 248 17.52 -13.84 -8.96
CA ASP A 248 18.02 -13.08 -7.81
C ASP A 248 16.97 -13.01 -6.70
N GLU A 249 17.21 -13.74 -5.61
CA GLU A 249 16.30 -13.83 -4.45
C GLU A 249 16.03 -12.47 -3.81
N ASN A 250 17.03 -11.58 -3.73
CA ASN A 250 16.87 -10.30 -3.07
C ASN A 250 16.10 -9.31 -3.96
N LEU A 251 16.34 -9.34 -5.28
CA LEU A 251 15.56 -8.58 -6.25
C LEU A 251 14.10 -9.06 -6.28
N ARG A 252 13.88 -10.38 -6.32
CA ARG A 252 12.56 -11.00 -6.25
C ARG A 252 11.81 -10.57 -5.00
N GLY A 253 12.49 -10.63 -3.85
CA GLY A 253 11.94 -10.18 -2.58
C GLY A 253 11.56 -8.69 -2.59
N PHE A 254 12.41 -7.83 -3.17
CA PHE A 254 12.14 -6.41 -3.33
C PHE A 254 10.91 -6.13 -4.21
N ILE A 255 10.78 -6.83 -5.35
CA ILE A 255 9.62 -6.72 -6.24
C ILE A 255 8.34 -7.12 -5.51
N LYS A 256 8.37 -8.23 -4.75
CA LYS A 256 7.25 -8.66 -3.92
C LYS A 256 6.87 -7.62 -2.88
N ILE A 257 7.85 -7.04 -2.18
CA ILE A 257 7.59 -5.94 -1.23
C ILE A 257 6.95 -4.75 -1.92
N PHE A 258 7.43 -4.37 -3.11
CA PHE A 258 6.84 -3.28 -3.89
C PHE A 258 5.37 -3.54 -4.23
N ILE A 259 5.04 -4.76 -4.69
CA ILE A 259 3.67 -5.20 -4.94
C ILE A 259 2.83 -5.18 -3.65
N ALA A 260 3.40 -5.61 -2.52
CA ALA A 260 2.72 -5.58 -1.23
C ALA A 260 2.39 -4.14 -0.81
N ILE A 261 3.31 -3.19 -0.97
CA ILE A 261 3.07 -1.76 -0.68
C ILE A 261 1.90 -1.23 -1.51
N ILE A 262 1.86 -1.56 -2.81
CA ILE A 262 0.79 -1.14 -3.73
C ILE A 262 -0.57 -1.69 -3.29
N GLY A 263 -0.64 -2.85 -2.63
CA GLY A 263 -1.90 -3.40 -2.11
C GLY A 263 -2.25 -2.89 -0.72
N PHE A 264 -1.31 -2.97 0.22
CA PHE A 264 -1.54 -2.57 1.61
C PHE A 264 -1.85 -1.07 1.74
N ALA A 265 -1.19 -0.20 0.98
CA ALA A 265 -1.40 1.25 1.12
C ALA A 265 -2.84 1.70 0.78
N PRO A 266 -3.42 1.38 -0.38
CA PRO A 266 -4.83 1.66 -0.64
C PRO A 266 -5.75 0.80 0.22
N GLY A 267 -5.46 -0.49 0.43
CA GLY A 267 -6.35 -1.36 1.22
C GLY A 267 -6.51 -0.94 2.68
N ILE A 268 -5.44 -0.52 3.35
CA ILE A 268 -5.54 0.01 4.73
C ILE A 268 -6.27 1.35 4.72
N ARG A 269 -5.98 2.23 3.75
CA ARG A 269 -6.68 3.52 3.64
C ARG A 269 -8.19 3.28 3.48
N ASP A 270 -8.60 2.43 2.56
CA ASP A 270 -10.02 2.19 2.26
C ASP A 270 -10.74 1.55 3.46
N VAL A 271 -10.10 0.64 4.19
CA VAL A 271 -10.64 0.11 5.46
C VAL A 271 -10.84 1.23 6.49
N LEU A 272 -9.85 2.12 6.65
CA LEU A 272 -9.96 3.25 7.59
C LEU A 272 -10.98 4.29 7.13
N LEU A 273 -11.12 4.50 5.82
CA LEU A 273 -12.08 5.41 5.20
C LEU A 273 -13.52 4.96 5.44
N ILE A 274 -13.80 3.68 5.23
CA ILE A 274 -15.07 3.06 5.64
C ILE A 274 -15.25 3.21 7.15
N GLY A 275 -14.17 2.99 7.92
CA GLY A 275 -14.14 3.15 9.36
C GLY A 275 -14.63 4.52 9.85
N VAL A 276 -14.27 5.61 9.18
CA VAL A 276 -14.72 6.97 9.53
C VAL A 276 -16.09 7.34 8.96
N GLY A 277 -16.75 6.42 8.24
CA GLY A 277 -18.10 6.64 7.69
C GLY A 277 -18.17 7.63 6.54
N LEU A 278 -17.04 7.96 5.90
CA LEU A 278 -17.00 8.90 4.77
C LEU A 278 -17.11 8.18 3.44
N GLY A 279 -18.30 8.23 2.82
CA GLY A 279 -18.47 7.93 1.40
C GLY A 279 -17.65 8.89 0.53
N SER A 280 -16.73 8.36 -0.29
CA SER A 280 -16.00 9.15 -1.29
C SER A 280 -16.80 9.32 -2.58
#